data_AF-A0A183DKU6-F1
#
_entry.id   AF-A0A183DKU6-F1
#
_cell.length_a   1.000
_cell.length_b   1.000
_cell.length_c   1.000
_cell.angle_alpha   90.00
_cell.angle_beta   90.00
_cell.angle_gamma   90.00
#
_symmetry.space_group_name_H-M   'P 1'
#
loop_
_entity.id
_entity.type
_entity.pdbx_description
1 polymer ?
#
loop_
_entity_poly.entity_id
_entity_poly.type
_entity_poly.pdbx_seq_one_letter_code
_entity_poly.pdbx_strand_id
1 'polypeptide(L)' 'MHKCWTGIVDQRPDATLARKITDATLKISGSLVDQMIKNLEQYTTNLEKLVKERTSQLEEAQEHAERLLLELLPK' A
#
# COMPACT_ATOMS: atom_id res chain seq x y z
N MET A 1 9.40 20.47 0.33
CA MET A 1 8.02 20.62 -0.19
C MET A 1 7.24 21.77 0.45
N HIS A 2 7.19 21.91 1.79
CA HIS A 2 6.45 23.02 2.45
C HIS A 2 6.76 24.43 1.91
N LYS A 3 8.04 24.72 1.61
CA LYS A 3 8.44 26.03 1.03
C LYS A 3 7.89 26.28 -0.38
N CYS A 4 7.62 25.24 -1.16
CA CYS A 4 7.04 25.38 -2.51
C CYS A 4 5.55 25.73 -2.47
N TRP A 5 4.90 25.53 -1.32
CA TRP A 5 3.46 25.70 -1.14
C TRP A 5 3.09 26.84 -0.18
N THR A 6 4.01 27.76 0.11
CA THR A 6 3.73 28.92 0.95
C THR A 6 2.65 29.81 0.30
N GLY A 7 1.78 30.42 1.12
CA GLY A 7 0.74 31.35 0.65
C GLY A 7 1.30 32.67 0.11
N ILE A 8 2.54 33.01 0.47
CA ILE A 8 3.22 34.23 0.02
C ILE A 8 4.05 33.90 -1.22
N VAL A 9 3.66 34.43 -2.39
CA VAL A 9 4.26 34.10 -3.69
C VAL A 9 5.78 34.37 -3.71
N ASP A 10 6.22 35.49 -3.17
CA ASP A 10 7.64 35.90 -3.18
C ASP A 10 8.54 35.03 -2.30
N GLN A 11 7.95 34.25 -1.39
CA GLN A 11 8.68 33.32 -0.53
C GLN A 11 8.80 31.92 -1.17
N ARG A 12 8.11 31.68 -2.31
CA ARG A 12 8.23 30.42 -3.02
C ARG A 12 9.60 30.36 -3.71
N PRO A 13 10.31 29.23 -3.62
CA PRO A 13 11.52 29.03 -4.40
C PRO A 13 11.19 29.10 -5.89
N ASP A 14 12.10 29.68 -6.67
CA ASP A 14 12.02 29.63 -8.12
C ASP A 14 12.17 28.19 -8.64
N ALA A 15 11.84 27.98 -9.92
CA ALA A 15 11.89 26.65 -10.53
C ALA A 15 13.29 26.02 -10.49
N THR A 16 14.35 26.83 -10.53
CA THR A 16 15.74 26.37 -10.51
C THR A 16 16.13 25.85 -9.13
N LEU A 17 15.75 26.58 -8.09
CA LEU A 17 15.98 26.23 -6.69
C LEU A 17 15.11 25.03 -6.29
N ALA A 18 13.85 24.99 -6.74
CA ALA A 18 12.98 23.83 -6.55
C ALA A 18 13.60 22.57 -7.17
N ARG A 19 14.14 22.66 -8.39
CA ARG A 19 14.84 21.55 -9.05
C ARG A 19 16.07 21.11 -8.26
N LYS A 20 16.91 22.04 -7.80
CA LYS A 20 18.08 21.72 -6.96
C LYS A 20 17.69 21.04 -5.65
N ILE A 21 16.63 21.50 -4.98
CA ILE A 21 16.13 20.88 -3.76
C ILE A 21 15.65 19.46 -4.03
N THR A 22 14.87 19.26 -5.09
CA THR A 22 14.39 17.95 -5.51
C THR A 22 15.54 17.02 -5.86
N ASP A 23 16.50 17.46 -6.68
CA ASP A 23 17.67 16.68 -7.05
C ASP A 23 18.51 16.31 -5.83
N ALA A 24 18.75 17.23 -4.90
CA ALA A 24 19.46 16.95 -3.66
C ALA A 24 18.70 15.94 -2.79
N THR A 25 17.38 16.07 -2.68
CA THR A 25 16.54 15.15 -1.90
C THR A 25 16.51 13.74 -2.51
N LEU A 26 16.44 13.65 -3.83
CA LEU A 26 16.40 12.37 -4.56
C LEU A 26 17.77 11.70 -4.67
N LYS A 27 18.87 12.48 -4.70
CA LYS A 27 20.25 11.97 -4.76
C LYS A 27 20.79 11.52 -3.41
N ILE A 28 20.10 11.81 -2.30
CA ILE A 28 20.38 11.16 -1.02
C ILE A 28 19.91 9.70 -1.16
N SER A 29 20.84 8.85 -1.61
CA SER A 29 20.71 7.40 -1.67
C SER A 29 20.17 6.88 -0.34
N GLY A 30 19.05 6.17 -0.34
CA GLY A 30 18.42 5.65 0.88
C GLY A 30 17.02 6.21 1.19
N SER A 31 16.65 7.40 0.72
CA SER A 31 15.48 8.07 1.35
C SER A 31 14.15 7.80 0.68
N LEU A 32 13.99 8.00 -0.64
CA LEU A 32 12.67 7.94 -1.27
C LEU A 32 12.40 6.61 -1.97
N VAL A 33 13.33 6.16 -2.82
CA VAL A 33 13.14 4.91 -3.59
C VAL A 33 13.13 3.71 -2.65
N ASP A 34 14.06 3.64 -1.69
CA ASP A 34 14.11 2.55 -0.72
C ASP A 34 12.89 2.55 0.22
N GLN A 35 12.38 3.74 0.58
CA GLN A 35 11.13 3.85 1.32
C GLN A 35 9.92 3.38 0.48
N MET A 36 9.88 3.72 -0.81
CA MET A 36 8.84 3.20 -1.71
C MET A 36 8.91 1.69 -1.86
N ILE A 37 10.12 1.12 -2.01
CA ILE A 37 10.31 -0.34 -2.08
C ILE A 37 9.81 -1.00 -0.80
N LYS A 38 10.19 -0.49 0.37
CA LYS A 38 9.71 -1.00 1.66
C LYS A 38 8.19 -0.93 1.81
N ASN A 39 7.58 0.15 1.33
CA ASN A 39 6.12 0.29 1.33
C ASN A 39 5.45 -0.73 0.41
N LEU A 40 6.03 -1.00 -0.77
CA LEU A 40 5.52 -2.01 -1.71
C LEU A 40 5.67 -3.43 -1.15
N GLU A 41 6.78 -3.73 -0.50
CA GLU A 41 7.00 -5.01 0.20
C GLU A 41 5.96 -5.22 1.29
N GLN A 42 5.78 -4.23 2.17
CA GLN A 42 4.78 -4.30 3.24
C GLN A 42 3.36 -4.46 2.67
N TYR A 43 3.04 -3.73 1.60
CA TYR A 43 1.75 -3.85 0.94
C TYR A 43 1.53 -5.27 0.38
N THR A 44 2.55 -5.84 -0.26
CA THR A 44 2.53 -7.22 -0.78
C THR A 44 2.29 -8.22 0.34
N THR A 45 3.04 -8.14 1.44
CA THR A 45 2.86 -9.03 2.60
C THR A 45 1.45 -8.92 3.20
N ASN A 46 0.90 -7.70 3.28
CA ASN A 46 -0.45 -7.50 3.79
C ASN A 46 -1.51 -8.13 2.86
N LEU A 47 -1.32 -8.03 1.54
CA LEU A 47 -2.21 -8.66 0.56
C LEU A 47 -2.16 -10.18 0.66
N GLU A 48 -0.97 -10.78 0.78
CA GLU A 48 -0.82 -12.23 0.96
C GLU A 48 -1.55 -12.71 2.21
N LYS A 49 -1.42 -11.98 3.33
CA LYS A 49 -2.14 -12.28 4.56
C LYS A 49 -3.66 -12.18 4.37
N LEU A 50 -4.14 -11.11 3.73
CA LEU A 50 -5.56 -10.90 3.50
C LEU A 50 -6.16 -12.00 2.60
N VAL A 51 -5.47 -12.37 1.53
CA VAL A 51 -5.89 -13.47 0.66
C VAL A 51 -5.99 -14.76 1.46
N LYS A 52 -4.97 -15.10 2.27
CA LYS A 52 -4.99 -16.30 3.10
C LYS A 52 -6.18 -16.33 4.07
N GLU A 53 -6.45 -15.21 4.77
CA GLU A 53 -7.57 -15.12 5.70
C GLU A 53 -8.92 -15.28 4.99
N ARG A 54 -9.10 -14.66 3.83
CA ARG A 54 -10.35 -14.75 3.06
C ARG A 54 -10.57 -16.13 2.45
N THR A 55 -9.52 -16.77 1.96
CA THR A 55 -9.60 -18.15 1.47
C THR A 55 -9.98 -19.12 2.60
N SER A 56 -9.39 -18.98 3.79
CA SER A 56 -9.76 -19.78 4.96
C SER A 56 -11.25 -19.63 5.33
N GLN A 57 -11.75 -18.39 5.35
CA GLN A 57 -13.17 -18.12 5.62
C GLN A 57 -14.09 -18.74 4.56
N LEU A 58 -13.67 -18.74 3.30
CA LEU A 58 -14.43 -19.34 2.21
C LEU A 58 -14.47 -20.87 2.34
N GLU A 59 -13.34 -21.50 2.65
CA GLU A 59 -13.25 -22.95 2.87
C GLU A 59 -14.15 -23.40 4.03
N GLU A 60 -14.14 -22.68 5.16
CA GLU A 60 -15.02 -22.95 6.31
C GLU A 60 -16.50 -22.82 5.94
N ALA A 61 -16.86 -21.79 5.17
CA ALA A 61 -18.23 -21.58 4.72
C ALA A 61 -18.68 -22.67 3.72
N GLN A 62 -17.79 -23.12 2.85
CA GLN A 62 -18.04 -24.22 1.92
C GLN A 62 -18.25 -25.53 2.67
N GLU A 63 -17.39 -25.86 3.64
CA GLU A 63 -17.54 -27.07 4.45
C GLU A 63 -18.87 -27.06 5.23
N HIS A 64 -19.25 -25.91 5.79
CA HIS A 64 -20.53 -25.76 6.46
C HIS A 64 -21.72 -25.96 5.51
N ALA A 65 -21.65 -25.39 4.32
CA ALA A 65 -22.69 -25.54 3.29
C ALA A 65 -22.82 -26.99 2.81
N GLU A 66 -21.71 -27.70 2.58
CA GLU A 66 -21.70 -29.11 2.19
C GLU A 66 -22.30 -30.00 3.28
N ARG A 67 -21.95 -29.74 4.55
CA ARG A 67 -22.51 -30.48 5.69
C ARG A 67 -24.03 -30.33 5.76
N LEU A 68 -24.53 -29.10 5.62
CA LEU A 68 -25.97 -28.84 5.58
C LEU A 68 -26.64 -29.51 4.37
N LEU A 69 -26.00 -29.49 3.21
CA LEU A 69 -26.52 -30.14 2.02
C LEU A 69 -26.68 -31.65 2.23
N LEU A 70 -25.69 -32.30 2.84
CA LEU A 70 -25.77 -33.73 3.19
C LEU A 70 -26.88 -34.03 4.21
N GLU A 71 -27.13 -33.15 5.17
CA GLU A 71 -28.24 -33.29 6.12
C GLU A 71 -29.62 -33.13 5.47
N LEU A 72 -29.72 -32.30 4.42
CA LEU A 72 -30.98 -32.02 3.72
C LEU A 72 -31.32 -33.05 2.63
N LEU A 73 -30.36 -33.86 2.19
CA LEU A 73 -30.61 -34.91 1.22
C LEU A 73 -31.35 -36.10 1.89
N PRO A 74 -32.48 -36.56 1.32
CA PRO A 74 -33.15 -37.76 1.83
C PRO A 74 -32.28 -39.00 1.60
N LYS A 75 -32.33 -39.95 2.55
CA LYS A 75 -31.59 -41.23 2.48
C LYS A 75 -31.96 -42.08 1.27
#